data_AF-A0A2D6P7U5-F1
#
_entry.id   AF-A0A2D6P7U5-F1
#
_cell.length_a   1.000
_cell.length_b   1.000
_cell.length_c   1.000
_cell.angle_alpha   90.00
_cell.angle_beta   90.00
_cell.angle_gamma   90.00
#
_symmetry.space_group_name_H-M   'P 1'
#
loop_
_entity.id
_entity.type
_entity.pdbx_description
1 polymer ?
#
loop_
_entity_poly.entity_id
_entity_poly.type
_entity_poly.pdbx_seq_one_letter_code
_entity_poly.pdbx_strand_id
1 'polypeptide(L)'
;MAKGFTVKAKAPKPSESTQEWDYDKAKEMIRGKTVVFCLPGRGVSYTYLKNFVQLCFDLVQAGASIQISQDYSSMVNFARCKCLGANVLRGPDQVPWDGKLNYDYQLWIDSDIVFNAEKFWQLILMDKDIASGWYCTEDGRTTSVAHWLEEDDFKNNGGVMNHETLETISKRKKPFTVDYAGFGWLLIKKGVFEHDEMKYPWFAPKMQVFDSGAVQDMCGEDVSFCLDAIAAGFEIWCDPRIRVGHEKTRVI
;
A
#
# COMPACT_ATOMS: atom_id res chain seq x y z
N MET A 1 -63.59 26.14 4.03
CA MET A 1 -62.28 26.78 3.76
C MET A 1 -61.18 25.96 4.41
N ALA A 2 -60.46 25.17 3.62
CA ALA A 2 -59.14 24.65 3.95
C ALA A 2 -58.46 24.33 2.62
N LYS A 3 -57.60 25.25 2.15
CA LYS A 3 -56.80 25.06 0.92
C LYS A 3 -55.75 24.00 1.22
N GLY A 4 -55.89 22.81 0.63
CA GLY A 4 -54.86 21.78 0.67
C GLY A 4 -53.62 22.24 -0.08
N PHE A 5 -52.51 22.43 0.64
CA PHE A 5 -51.21 22.68 0.05
C PHE A 5 -50.66 21.38 -0.55
N THR A 6 -50.59 21.28 -1.87
CA THR A 6 -49.89 20.17 -2.55
C THR A 6 -48.42 20.53 -2.65
N VAL A 7 -47.58 19.95 -1.78
CA VAL A 7 -46.13 20.04 -1.93
C VAL A 7 -45.72 19.10 -3.07
N LYS A 8 -45.38 19.66 -4.23
CA LYS A 8 -44.71 18.92 -5.31
C LYS A 8 -43.26 18.67 -4.89
N ALA A 9 -43.01 17.59 -4.16
CA ALA A 9 -41.65 17.10 -3.97
C ALA A 9 -41.07 16.74 -5.35
N LYS A 10 -39.98 17.41 -5.75
CA LYS A 10 -39.18 16.96 -6.91
C LYS A 10 -38.70 15.55 -6.58
N ALA A 11 -38.95 14.59 -7.47
CA ALA A 11 -38.31 13.28 -7.39
C ALA A 11 -36.79 13.49 -7.25
N PRO A 12 -36.11 12.75 -6.35
CA PRO A 12 -34.66 12.84 -6.24
C PRO A 12 -34.08 12.58 -7.63
N LYS A 13 -33.27 13.51 -8.12
CA LYS A 13 -32.47 13.26 -9.32
C LYS A 13 -31.64 11.99 -9.01
N PRO A 14 -31.58 11.01 -9.92
CA PRO A 14 -30.58 9.96 -9.83
C PRO A 14 -29.25 10.65 -9.57
N SER A 15 -28.52 10.23 -8.53
CA SER A 15 -27.17 10.70 -8.34
C SER A 15 -26.45 10.54 -9.67
N GLU A 16 -25.95 11.64 -10.23
CA GLU A 16 -25.05 11.57 -11.37
C GLU A 16 -23.97 10.55 -11.01
N SER A 17 -23.88 9.48 -11.80
CA SER A 17 -22.88 8.44 -11.63
C SER A 17 -21.52 9.13 -11.71
N THR A 18 -20.94 9.44 -10.56
CA THR A 18 -19.57 9.92 -10.44
C THR A 18 -18.70 8.94 -11.19
N GLN A 19 -18.16 9.38 -12.32
CA GLN A 19 -17.36 8.60 -13.25
C GLN A 19 -16.39 7.68 -12.49
N GLU A 20 -16.70 6.40 -12.46
CA GLU A 20 -16.14 5.44 -11.51
C GLU A 20 -14.91 4.77 -12.16
N TRP A 21 -13.79 5.50 -12.16
CA TRP A 21 -12.46 5.07 -12.66
C TRP A 21 -12.36 4.77 -14.17
N ASP A 22 -11.28 5.23 -14.79
CA ASP A 22 -10.99 4.98 -16.22
C ASP A 22 -10.06 3.77 -16.37
N TYR A 23 -10.62 2.57 -16.33
CA TYR A 23 -9.83 1.34 -16.41
C TYR A 23 -9.21 1.11 -17.80
N ASP A 24 -9.75 1.71 -18.86
CA ASP A 24 -9.14 1.62 -20.19
C ASP A 24 -7.84 2.43 -20.23
N LYS A 25 -7.83 3.63 -19.64
CA LYS A 25 -6.61 4.39 -19.40
C LYS A 25 -5.61 3.62 -18.53
N ALA A 26 -6.06 2.95 -17.47
CA ALA A 26 -5.17 2.14 -16.62
C ALA A 26 -4.48 1.02 -17.40
N LYS A 27 -5.23 0.33 -18.27
CA LYS A 27 -4.71 -0.72 -19.15
C LYS A 27 -3.78 -0.17 -20.22
N GLU A 28 -4.03 1.04 -20.72
CA GLU A 28 -3.10 1.72 -21.62
C GLU A 28 -1.78 2.06 -20.93
N MET A 29 -1.84 2.60 -19.70
CA MET A 29 -0.66 2.96 -18.90
C MET A 29 0.25 1.76 -18.60
N ILE A 30 -0.31 0.56 -18.43
CA ILE A 30 0.47 -0.66 -18.15
C ILE A 30 0.96 -1.37 -19.42
N ARG A 31 0.47 -1.00 -20.60
CA ARG A 31 0.80 -1.73 -21.83
C ARG A 31 2.31 -1.63 -22.12
N GLY A 32 2.95 -2.79 -22.31
CA GLY A 32 4.39 -2.89 -22.51
C GLY A 32 5.24 -2.67 -21.26
N LYS A 33 4.61 -2.50 -20.09
CA LYS A 33 5.28 -2.33 -18.79
C LYS A 33 5.51 -3.67 -18.11
N THR A 34 6.50 -3.72 -17.24
CA THR A 34 6.78 -4.91 -16.42
C THR A 34 6.44 -4.66 -14.96
N VAL A 35 5.58 -5.50 -14.39
CA VAL A 35 5.22 -5.50 -12.96
C VAL A 35 5.90 -6.67 -12.27
N VAL A 36 6.65 -6.40 -11.21
CA VAL A 36 7.19 -7.43 -10.32
C VAL A 36 6.28 -7.54 -9.10
N PHE A 37 5.73 -8.72 -8.88
CA PHE A 37 5.00 -9.03 -7.65
C PHE A 37 6.00 -9.38 -6.55
N CYS A 38 6.06 -8.57 -5.50
CA CYS A 38 6.90 -8.77 -4.33
C CYS A 38 6.08 -9.44 -3.23
N LEU A 39 6.28 -10.74 -3.03
CA LEU A 39 5.41 -11.61 -2.24
C LEU A 39 6.18 -12.20 -1.04
N PRO A 40 6.26 -11.50 0.11
CA PRO A 40 6.87 -12.08 1.30
C PRO A 40 5.97 -13.16 1.91
N GLY A 41 6.54 -14.30 2.30
CA GLY A 41 5.79 -15.38 2.97
C GLY A 41 6.09 -16.76 2.40
N ARG A 42 5.44 -17.83 2.90
CA ARG A 42 5.63 -19.23 2.41
C ARG A 42 4.37 -19.88 1.84
N GLY A 43 3.22 -19.23 2.00
CA GLY A 43 1.94 -19.80 1.63
C GLY A 43 0.88 -18.72 1.60
N VAL A 44 -0.22 -19.02 0.92
CA VAL A 44 -1.36 -18.11 0.68
C VAL A 44 -2.65 -18.91 0.74
N SER A 45 -3.78 -18.27 0.98
CA SER A 45 -5.08 -18.94 0.90
C SER A 45 -5.53 -19.16 -0.56
N TYR A 46 -6.54 -20.02 -0.76
CA TYR A 46 -7.15 -20.19 -2.08
C TYR A 46 -7.86 -18.92 -2.55
N THR A 47 -8.32 -18.06 -1.62
CA THR A 47 -8.88 -16.75 -1.93
C THR A 47 -7.81 -15.89 -2.58
N TYR A 48 -6.66 -15.73 -1.91
CA TYR A 48 -5.51 -15.02 -2.45
C TYR A 48 -5.09 -15.59 -3.81
N LEU A 49 -4.91 -16.91 -3.91
CA LEU A 49 -4.40 -17.55 -5.13
C LEU A 49 -5.31 -17.27 -6.34
N LYS A 50 -6.63 -17.34 -6.17
CA LYS A 50 -7.59 -17.03 -7.23
C LYS A 50 -7.49 -15.57 -7.67
N ASN A 51 -7.43 -14.64 -6.72
CA ASN A 51 -7.33 -13.21 -7.00
C ASN A 51 -6.01 -12.88 -7.71
N PHE A 52 -4.90 -13.48 -7.26
CA PHE A 52 -3.58 -13.32 -7.84
C PHE A 52 -3.49 -13.85 -9.27
N VAL A 53 -3.99 -15.07 -9.51
CA VAL A 53 -4.01 -15.67 -10.85
C VAL A 53 -4.88 -14.83 -11.81
N GLN A 54 -6.03 -14.34 -11.36
CA GLN A 54 -6.86 -13.45 -12.15
C GLN A 54 -6.11 -12.16 -12.52
N LEU A 55 -5.47 -11.51 -11.55
CA LEU A 55 -4.67 -10.30 -11.81
C LEU A 55 -3.53 -10.56 -12.80
N CYS A 56 -2.85 -11.71 -12.71
CA CYS A 56 -1.82 -12.11 -13.68
C CYS A 56 -2.38 -12.19 -15.10
N PHE A 57 -3.54 -12.82 -15.29
CA PHE A 57 -4.19 -12.89 -16.60
C PHE A 57 -4.60 -11.51 -17.11
N ASP A 58 -5.20 -10.68 -16.27
CA ASP A 58 -5.67 -9.35 -16.66
C ASP A 58 -4.50 -8.43 -17.07
N LEU A 59 -3.36 -8.51 -16.38
CA LEU A 59 -2.14 -7.79 -16.75
C LEU A 59 -1.57 -8.24 -18.10
N VAL A 60 -1.45 -9.55 -18.31
CA VAL A 60 -0.94 -10.10 -19.58
C VAL A 60 -1.88 -9.75 -20.73
N GLN A 61 -3.19 -9.80 -20.52
CA GLN A 61 -4.19 -9.38 -21.52
C GLN A 61 -4.13 -7.88 -21.82
N ALA A 62 -3.79 -7.05 -20.82
CA ALA A 62 -3.53 -5.61 -21.02
C ALA A 62 -2.19 -5.33 -21.74
N GLY A 63 -1.38 -6.36 -22.01
CA GLY A 63 -0.10 -6.25 -22.70
C GLY A 63 1.08 -5.93 -21.79
N ALA A 64 0.94 -6.14 -20.47
CA ALA A 64 2.04 -6.03 -19.51
C ALA A 64 2.82 -7.35 -19.41
N SER A 65 4.08 -7.26 -19.02
CA SER A 65 4.86 -8.40 -18.55
C SER A 65 4.78 -8.51 -17.03
N ILE A 66 4.84 -9.73 -16.50
CA ILE A 66 4.81 -9.98 -15.06
C ILE A 66 6.03 -10.79 -14.64
N GLN A 67 6.50 -10.55 -13.42
CA GLN A 67 7.53 -11.31 -12.74
C GLN A 67 7.11 -11.55 -11.30
N ILE A 68 7.57 -12.65 -10.71
CA ILE A 68 7.26 -12.98 -9.32
C ILE A 68 8.59 -13.01 -8.55
N SER A 69 8.68 -12.21 -7.50
CA SER A 69 9.75 -12.28 -6.53
C SER A 69 9.17 -12.61 -5.16
N GLN A 70 9.29 -13.88 -4.79
CA GLN A 70 8.77 -14.44 -3.56
C GLN A 70 9.96 -14.97 -2.75
N ASP A 71 10.02 -14.60 -1.48
CA ASP A 71 10.98 -15.18 -0.54
C ASP A 71 10.39 -15.15 0.89
N TYR A 72 11.11 -15.78 1.82
CA TYR A 72 10.73 -15.87 3.21
C TYR A 72 11.92 -15.71 4.15
N SER A 73 11.62 -15.14 5.30
CA SER A 73 12.42 -15.21 6.51
C SER A 73 11.47 -15.24 7.70
N SER A 74 11.92 -15.80 8.83
CA SER A 74 11.20 -15.65 10.11
C SER A 74 11.21 -14.21 10.63
N MET A 75 12.02 -13.35 10.01
CA MET A 75 12.09 -11.92 10.27
C MET A 75 11.62 -11.16 9.03
N VAL A 76 10.49 -10.47 9.14
CA VAL A 76 9.79 -9.85 7.99
C VAL A 76 10.66 -8.83 7.24
N ASN A 77 11.46 -8.03 7.95
CA ASN A 77 12.41 -7.10 7.35
C ASN A 77 13.40 -7.78 6.38
N PHE A 78 13.87 -8.99 6.75
CA PHE A 78 14.71 -9.78 5.86
C PHE A 78 13.92 -10.40 4.70
N ALA A 79 12.68 -10.84 4.95
CA ALA A 79 11.83 -11.39 3.90
C ALA A 79 11.58 -10.35 2.78
N ARG A 80 11.28 -9.10 3.16
CA ARG A 80 11.10 -8.00 2.21
C ARG A 80 12.40 -7.68 1.45
N CYS A 81 13.54 -7.56 2.14
CA CYS A 81 14.82 -7.36 1.47
C CYS A 81 15.14 -8.48 0.46
N LYS A 82 14.84 -9.73 0.80
CA LYS A 82 15.06 -10.88 -0.11
C LYS A 82 14.15 -10.86 -1.33
N CYS A 83 12.91 -10.36 -1.22
CA CYS A 83 12.04 -10.13 -2.37
C CYS A 83 12.63 -9.11 -3.37
N LEU A 84 13.61 -8.31 -2.95
CA LEU A 84 14.39 -7.42 -3.81
C LEU A 84 15.74 -8.02 -4.24
N GLY A 85 15.97 -9.31 -3.99
CA GLY A 85 17.22 -9.99 -4.34
C GLY A 85 18.43 -9.56 -3.51
N ALA A 86 18.20 -9.00 -2.31
CA ALA A 86 19.27 -8.46 -1.48
C ALA A 86 20.32 -9.51 -1.09
N ASN A 87 21.58 -9.07 -0.99
CA ASN A 87 22.68 -9.86 -0.48
C ASN A 87 23.60 -9.01 0.40
N VAL A 88 23.84 -9.48 1.62
CA VAL A 88 24.67 -8.79 2.64
C VAL A 88 26.09 -8.48 2.15
N LEU A 89 26.62 -9.27 1.21
CA LEU A 89 27.98 -9.11 0.70
C LEU A 89 28.13 -7.99 -0.35
N ARG A 90 27.02 -7.38 -0.79
CA ARG A 90 27.03 -6.35 -1.85
C ARG A 90 27.07 -4.92 -1.31
N GLY A 91 27.02 -4.74 0.00
CA GLY A 91 27.08 -3.43 0.64
C GLY A 91 25.78 -2.62 0.52
N PRO A 92 25.78 -1.39 1.04
CA PRO A 92 24.59 -0.54 1.16
C PRO A 92 24.08 0.02 -0.17
N ASP A 93 24.93 0.12 -1.19
CA ASP A 93 24.59 0.72 -2.50
C ASP A 93 23.97 -0.26 -3.49
N GLN A 94 23.60 -1.46 -3.04
CA GLN A 94 22.89 -2.40 -3.89
C GLN A 94 21.51 -1.85 -4.27
N VAL A 95 21.06 -2.22 -5.46
CA VAL A 95 19.73 -1.90 -6.00
C VAL A 95 18.93 -3.20 -6.18
N PRO A 96 17.59 -3.15 -6.30
CA PRO A 96 16.78 -4.34 -6.52
C PRO A 96 17.32 -5.24 -7.64
N TRP A 97 17.50 -6.52 -7.31
CA TRP A 97 17.98 -7.59 -8.19
C TRP A 97 19.29 -7.25 -8.93
N ASP A 98 20.17 -6.45 -8.30
CA ASP A 98 21.41 -5.92 -8.88
C ASP A 98 21.20 -5.16 -10.20
N GLY A 99 20.01 -4.61 -10.43
CA GLY A 99 19.67 -3.95 -11.70
C GLY A 99 19.57 -4.89 -12.90
N LYS A 100 19.64 -6.22 -12.68
CA LYS A 100 19.58 -7.23 -13.76
C LYS A 100 18.16 -7.47 -14.25
N LEU A 101 17.16 -7.20 -13.41
CA LEU A 101 15.76 -7.31 -13.76
C LEU A 101 15.25 -5.95 -14.25
N ASN A 102 14.78 -5.90 -15.50
CA ASN A 102 14.08 -4.74 -16.02
C ASN A 102 12.63 -4.76 -15.56
N TYR A 103 12.18 -3.67 -14.95
CA TYR A 103 10.83 -3.50 -14.45
C TYR A 103 10.40 -2.04 -14.48
N ASP A 104 9.09 -1.79 -14.35
CA ASP A 104 8.52 -0.45 -14.21
C ASP A 104 7.85 -0.28 -12.84
N TYR A 105 7.27 -1.36 -12.30
CA TYR A 105 6.54 -1.34 -11.04
C TYR A 105 6.89 -2.54 -10.16
N GLN A 106 6.90 -2.32 -8.85
CA GLN A 106 6.82 -3.35 -7.83
C GLN A 106 5.44 -3.28 -7.17
N LEU A 107 4.69 -4.38 -7.21
CA LEU A 107 3.46 -4.50 -6.45
C LEU A 107 3.72 -5.42 -5.26
N TRP A 108 3.68 -4.84 -4.07
CA TRP A 108 3.80 -5.55 -2.80
C TRP A 108 2.44 -6.04 -2.33
N ILE A 109 2.37 -7.33 -2.05
CA ILE A 109 1.14 -7.99 -1.58
C ILE A 109 1.49 -8.96 -0.45
N ASP A 110 0.90 -8.74 0.71
CA ASP A 110 1.01 -9.69 1.83
C ASP A 110 0.10 -10.91 1.57
N SER A 111 0.50 -12.08 2.07
CA SER A 111 -0.14 -13.37 1.76
C SER A 111 -1.60 -13.52 2.22
N ASP A 112 -2.07 -12.63 3.08
CA ASP A 112 -3.41 -12.62 3.68
C ASP A 112 -4.29 -11.46 3.15
N ILE A 113 -3.87 -10.80 2.07
CA ILE A 113 -4.65 -9.72 1.47
C ILE A 113 -5.66 -10.26 0.45
N VAL A 114 -6.89 -9.75 0.53
CA VAL A 114 -8.01 -10.14 -0.34
C VAL A 114 -8.34 -8.96 -1.27
N PHE A 115 -8.12 -9.15 -2.57
CA PHE A 115 -8.21 -8.08 -3.57
C PHE A 115 -8.87 -8.57 -4.87
N ASN A 116 -9.08 -7.66 -5.83
CA ASN A 116 -9.43 -7.99 -7.21
C ASN A 116 -8.59 -7.11 -8.16
N ALA A 117 -8.65 -7.38 -9.47
CA ALA A 117 -7.84 -6.64 -10.44
C ALA A 117 -8.21 -5.15 -10.53
N GLU A 118 -9.45 -4.76 -10.25
CA GLU A 118 -9.85 -3.36 -10.22
C GLU A 118 -9.05 -2.55 -9.19
N LYS A 119 -8.73 -3.14 -8.03
CA LYS A 119 -7.90 -2.48 -7.01
C LYS A 119 -6.50 -2.17 -7.53
N PHE A 120 -5.96 -3.02 -8.41
CA PHE A 120 -4.68 -2.74 -9.06
C PHE A 120 -4.81 -1.61 -10.09
N TRP A 121 -5.84 -1.63 -10.93
CA TRP A 121 -6.08 -0.55 -11.91
C TRP A 121 -6.27 0.82 -11.25
N GLN A 122 -6.91 0.85 -10.08
CA GLN A 122 -7.06 2.06 -9.29
C GLN A 122 -5.71 2.61 -8.80
N LEU A 123 -4.77 1.75 -8.38
CA LEU A 123 -3.40 2.18 -8.02
C LEU A 123 -2.67 2.75 -9.22
N ILE A 124 -2.77 2.11 -10.39
CA ILE A 124 -2.13 2.61 -11.62
C ILE A 124 -2.65 4.01 -11.99
N LEU A 125 -3.95 4.24 -11.85
CA LEU A 125 -4.56 5.55 -12.14
C LEU A 125 -4.14 6.67 -11.19
N MET A 126 -3.57 6.35 -10.01
CA MET A 126 -3.02 7.37 -9.12
C MET A 126 -1.78 8.03 -9.71
N ASP A 127 -1.01 7.30 -10.52
CA ASP A 127 0.22 7.76 -11.17
C ASP A 127 1.24 8.39 -10.21
N LYS A 128 1.45 7.77 -9.03
CA LYS A 128 2.38 8.20 -8.00
C LYS A 128 3.58 7.28 -7.90
N ASP A 129 4.70 7.79 -7.37
CA ASP A 129 5.91 6.99 -7.16
C ASP A 129 5.68 5.90 -6.11
N ILE A 130 4.91 6.23 -5.07
CA ILE A 130 4.43 5.30 -4.04
C ILE A 130 2.92 5.48 -3.92
N ALA A 131 2.17 4.48 -4.38
CA ALA A 131 0.71 4.47 -4.38
C ALA A 131 0.17 3.31 -3.54
N SER A 132 -0.67 3.63 -2.56
CA SER A 132 -1.22 2.68 -1.60
C SER A 132 -2.74 2.63 -1.66
N GLY A 133 -3.27 1.43 -1.46
CA GLY A 133 -4.63 1.26 -0.97
C GLY A 133 -4.62 1.08 0.54
N TRP A 134 -5.71 0.63 1.12
CA TRP A 134 -5.75 0.37 2.54
C TRP A 134 -6.55 -0.88 2.88
N TYR A 135 -6.22 -1.46 4.02
CA TYR A 135 -6.94 -2.56 4.64
C TYR A 135 -7.10 -2.28 6.13
N CYS A 136 -8.02 -2.98 6.80
CA CYS A 136 -8.09 -2.91 8.25
C CYS A 136 -6.92 -3.64 8.86
N THR A 137 -6.36 -3.14 9.96
CA THR A 137 -5.44 -3.93 10.79
C THR A 137 -6.22 -5.06 11.48
N GLU A 138 -5.53 -5.88 12.29
CA GLU A 138 -6.13 -7.02 12.99
C GLU A 138 -7.29 -6.64 13.92
N ASP A 139 -7.34 -5.40 14.41
CA ASP A 139 -8.43 -4.92 15.26
C ASP A 139 -9.76 -4.68 14.51
N GLY A 140 -9.74 -4.74 13.17
CA GLY A 140 -10.90 -4.51 12.30
C GLY A 140 -11.41 -3.06 12.25
N ARG A 141 -10.70 -2.10 12.86
CA ARG A 141 -11.14 -0.70 13.06
C ARG A 141 -10.12 0.32 12.56
N THR A 142 -8.84 0.13 12.86
CA THR A 142 -7.75 0.96 12.36
C THR A 142 -7.34 0.47 10.98
N THR A 143 -6.78 1.36 10.17
CA THR A 143 -6.37 1.06 8.79
C THR A 143 -4.86 0.88 8.69
N SER A 144 -4.39 0.32 7.60
CA SER A 144 -2.97 0.14 7.27
C SER A 144 -2.25 1.44 6.90
N VAL A 145 -2.87 2.61 7.07
CA VAL A 145 -2.25 3.91 6.80
C VAL A 145 -2.37 4.83 8.02
N ALA A 146 -1.34 5.65 8.25
CA ALA A 146 -1.28 6.51 9.43
C ALA A 146 -0.54 7.83 9.15
N HIS A 147 -0.75 8.76 10.07
CA HIS A 147 0.01 10.00 10.16
C HIS A 147 0.93 10.00 11.37
N TRP A 148 2.06 10.68 11.25
CA TRP A 148 3.00 10.87 12.34
C TRP A 148 2.38 11.71 13.46
N LEU A 149 2.78 11.44 14.70
CA LEU A 149 2.36 12.19 15.87
C LEU A 149 3.57 12.82 16.55
N GLU A 150 3.36 14.03 17.07
CA GLU A 150 4.29 14.65 18.01
C GLU A 150 4.33 13.86 19.32
N GLU A 151 5.40 14.01 20.12
CA GLU A 151 5.65 13.18 21.31
C GLU A 151 4.48 13.14 22.30
N ASP A 152 3.87 14.29 22.60
CA ASP A 152 2.76 14.37 23.55
C ASP A 152 1.51 13.65 23.02
N ASP A 153 1.22 13.78 21.72
CA ASP A 153 0.09 13.09 21.09
C ASP A 153 0.36 11.59 20.98
N PHE A 154 1.60 11.19 20.69
CA PHE A 154 2.00 9.78 20.68
C PHE A 154 1.82 9.12 22.04
N LYS A 155 2.23 9.79 23.13
CA LYS A 155 1.99 9.34 24.51
C LYS A 155 0.50 9.21 24.82
N ASN A 156 -0.28 10.24 24.48
CA ASN A 156 -1.72 10.27 24.74
C ASN A 156 -2.48 9.23 23.89
N ASN A 157 -1.96 8.86 22.74
CA ASN A 157 -2.48 7.82 21.85
C ASN A 157 -2.00 6.40 22.20
N GLY A 158 -1.36 6.22 23.37
CA GLY A 158 -0.95 4.91 23.87
C GLY A 158 0.31 4.34 23.19
N GLY A 159 1.13 5.19 22.58
CA GLY A 159 2.37 4.77 21.92
C GLY A 159 2.16 4.16 20.54
N VAL A 160 1.11 4.58 19.83
CA VAL A 160 0.82 4.12 18.46
C VAL A 160 0.64 5.34 17.55
N MET A 161 1.07 5.21 16.29
CA MET A 161 0.85 6.25 15.27
C MET A 161 -0.65 6.56 15.09
N ASN A 162 -0.95 7.72 14.51
CA ASN A 162 -2.33 8.12 14.26
C ASN A 162 -2.88 7.41 13.02
N HIS A 163 -3.23 6.13 13.19
CA HIS A 163 -3.86 5.35 12.13
C HIS A 163 -5.20 5.98 11.76
N GLU A 164 -5.43 6.11 10.45
CA GLU A 164 -6.77 6.36 9.96
C GLU A 164 -7.70 5.23 10.45
N THR A 165 -8.90 5.58 10.86
CA THR A 165 -9.95 4.65 11.28
C THR A 165 -10.97 4.49 10.17
N LEU A 166 -11.83 3.48 10.28
CA LEU A 166 -13.01 3.35 9.40
C LEU A 166 -13.86 4.62 9.36
N GLU A 167 -13.94 5.37 10.46
CA GLU A 167 -14.69 6.63 10.49
C GLU A 167 -13.96 7.74 9.73
N THR A 168 -12.69 7.97 10.04
CA THR A 168 -11.92 9.09 9.49
C THR A 168 -11.62 8.89 8.01
N ILE A 169 -11.27 7.67 7.58
CA ILE A 169 -10.99 7.38 6.17
C ILE A 169 -12.25 7.51 5.30
N SER A 170 -13.44 7.21 5.85
CA SER A 170 -14.71 7.33 5.12
C SER A 170 -15.07 8.78 4.76
N LYS A 171 -14.54 9.76 5.52
CA LYS A 171 -14.73 11.19 5.29
C LYS A 171 -13.87 11.68 4.12
N ARG A 172 -12.80 10.97 3.76
CA ARG A 172 -11.91 11.30 2.63
C ARG A 172 -12.52 10.78 1.32
N LYS A 173 -12.43 11.59 0.26
CA LYS A 173 -13.02 11.28 -1.08
C LYS A 173 -12.01 11.32 -2.23
N LYS A 174 -10.78 11.75 -1.96
CA LYS A 174 -9.70 11.93 -2.94
C LYS A 174 -8.40 11.35 -2.37
N PRO A 175 -7.43 11.00 -3.24
CA PRO A 175 -6.08 10.68 -2.80
C PRO A 175 -5.51 11.73 -1.85
N PHE A 176 -4.75 11.28 -0.85
CA PHE A 176 -4.08 12.12 0.14
C PHE A 176 -2.72 11.50 0.50
N THR A 177 -1.83 12.32 1.03
CA THR A 177 -0.53 11.86 1.52
C THR A 177 -0.65 11.27 2.92
N VAL A 178 0.20 10.30 3.23
CA VAL A 178 0.30 9.64 4.54
C VAL A 178 1.77 9.51 4.92
N ASP A 179 2.05 9.37 6.22
CA ASP A 179 3.42 9.20 6.72
C ASP A 179 3.78 7.71 6.86
N TYR A 180 2.76 6.85 6.81
CA TYR A 180 2.90 5.40 6.87
C TYR A 180 1.87 4.73 5.97
N ALA A 181 2.33 3.73 5.23
CA ALA A 181 1.49 2.76 4.53
C ALA A 181 2.06 1.35 4.71
N GLY A 182 1.20 0.42 5.14
CA GLY A 182 1.54 -1.00 5.21
C GLY A 182 1.76 -1.60 3.83
N PHE A 183 2.71 -2.52 3.72
CA PHE A 183 3.12 -3.10 2.45
C PHE A 183 2.21 -4.22 1.93
N GLY A 184 1.09 -4.50 2.60
CA GLY A 184 0.13 -5.50 2.13
C GLY A 184 -0.55 -5.16 0.80
N TRP A 185 -0.62 -3.89 0.43
CA TRP A 185 -1.14 -3.45 -0.88
C TRP A 185 -0.53 -2.11 -1.29
N LEU A 186 0.69 -2.18 -1.82
CA LEU A 186 1.49 -1.00 -2.14
C LEU A 186 2.15 -1.16 -3.51
N LEU A 187 1.95 -0.18 -4.39
CA LEU A 187 2.59 -0.10 -5.70
C LEU A 187 3.71 0.95 -5.65
N ILE A 188 4.91 0.54 -6.01
CA ILE A 188 6.10 1.39 -6.02
C ILE A 188 6.67 1.41 -7.44
N LYS A 189 6.91 2.61 -7.99
CA LYS A 189 7.57 2.77 -9.29
C LYS A 189 9.07 2.50 -9.19
N LYS A 190 9.65 1.99 -10.27
CA LYS A 190 11.11 1.99 -10.44
C LYS A 190 11.65 3.41 -10.27
N GLY A 191 12.75 3.54 -9.55
CA GLY A 191 13.38 4.82 -9.19
C GLY A 191 13.31 5.11 -7.69
N VAL A 192 12.33 4.56 -6.96
CA VAL A 192 12.24 4.74 -5.51
C VAL A 192 13.34 3.94 -4.80
N PHE A 193 13.38 2.61 -4.96
CA PHE A 193 14.42 1.77 -4.36
C PHE A 193 15.82 1.99 -4.95
N GLU A 194 15.90 2.54 -6.17
CA GLU A 194 17.16 2.93 -6.81
C GLU A 194 17.65 4.32 -6.40
N HIS A 195 16.87 5.09 -5.64
CA HIS A 195 17.26 6.43 -5.22
C HIS A 195 18.52 6.38 -4.34
N ASP A 196 19.41 7.36 -4.50
CA ASP A 196 20.71 7.36 -3.81
C ASP A 196 20.58 7.33 -2.29
N GLU A 197 19.53 7.93 -1.73
CA GLU A 197 19.26 7.92 -0.29
C GLU A 197 18.57 6.64 0.21
N MET A 198 18.04 5.80 -0.69
CA MET A 198 17.34 4.55 -0.35
C MET A 198 18.33 3.37 -0.28
N LYS A 199 19.16 3.36 0.78
CA LYS A 199 20.23 2.37 0.96
C LYS A 199 19.75 1.03 1.53
N TYR A 200 20.43 -0.03 1.15
CA TYR A 200 20.31 -1.33 1.82
C TYR A 200 20.87 -1.25 3.26
N PRO A 201 20.24 -1.91 4.24
CA PRO A 201 18.96 -2.65 4.16
C PRO A 201 17.72 -1.75 4.16
N TRP A 202 16.93 -1.80 3.08
CA TRP A 202 15.74 -0.95 2.85
C TRP A 202 14.61 -1.06 3.89
N PHE A 203 14.65 -2.12 4.71
CA PHE A 203 13.61 -2.46 5.68
C PHE A 203 14.18 -2.65 7.09
N ALA A 204 15.39 -2.15 7.37
CA ALA A 204 15.95 -2.28 8.71
C ALA A 204 15.10 -1.50 9.73
N PRO A 205 14.65 -2.14 10.83
CA PRO A 205 13.98 -1.43 11.92
C PRO A 205 14.85 -0.28 12.44
N LYS A 206 14.22 0.83 12.82
CA LYS A 206 14.90 2.00 13.37
C LYS A 206 14.45 2.25 14.80
N MET A 207 15.40 2.69 15.61
CA MET A 207 15.08 3.30 16.90
C MET A 207 14.52 4.69 16.66
N GLN A 208 13.31 4.91 17.10
CA GLN A 208 12.66 6.21 17.16
C GLN A 208 12.87 6.76 18.56
N VAL A 209 13.55 7.90 18.64
CA VAL A 209 13.77 8.64 19.88
C VAL A 209 13.02 9.94 19.74
N PHE A 210 12.00 10.14 20.57
CA PHE A 210 11.23 11.38 20.60
C PHE A 210 12.03 12.49 21.29
N ASP A 211 11.61 13.75 21.12
CA ASP A 211 12.36 14.96 21.51
C ASP A 211 12.93 14.95 22.93
N SER A 212 12.18 14.43 23.91
CA SER A 212 12.64 14.37 25.31
C SER A 212 13.67 13.26 25.58
N GLY A 213 13.82 12.32 24.65
CA GLY A 213 14.60 11.09 24.82
C GLY A 213 14.00 10.07 25.80
N ALA A 214 12.92 10.43 26.50
CA ALA A 214 12.27 9.58 27.50
C ALA A 214 11.36 8.53 26.85
N VAL A 215 10.85 8.80 25.65
CA VAL A 215 10.10 7.84 24.84
C VAL A 215 10.99 7.34 23.72
N GLN A 216 11.15 6.03 23.68
CA GLN A 216 11.87 5.34 22.62
C GLN A 216 11.04 4.15 22.17
N ASP A 217 10.94 3.95 20.87
CA ASP A 217 10.26 2.81 20.26
C ASP A 217 11.10 2.26 19.11
N MET A 218 10.91 0.98 18.79
CA MET A 218 11.51 0.38 17.60
C MET A 218 10.43 0.25 16.55
N CYS A 219 10.56 1.00 15.46
CA CYS A 219 9.54 0.97 14.43
C CYS A 219 9.60 -0.32 13.61
N GLY A 220 8.44 -0.75 13.11
CA GLY A 220 8.33 -1.83 12.14
C GLY A 220 9.10 -1.55 10.85
N GLU A 221 9.28 -2.60 10.05
CA GLU A 221 10.03 -2.54 8.79
C GLU A 221 9.35 -1.64 7.75
N ASP A 222 8.01 -1.68 7.70
CA ASP A 222 7.21 -0.84 6.80
C ASP A 222 7.34 0.64 7.17
N VAL A 223 7.33 0.95 8.47
CA VAL A 223 7.54 2.31 8.99
C VAL A 223 8.93 2.81 8.64
N SER A 224 9.95 1.96 8.79
CA SER A 224 11.32 2.33 8.48
C SER A 224 11.51 2.71 7.02
N PHE A 225 10.94 1.92 6.09
CA PHE A 225 10.93 2.25 4.67
C PHE A 225 10.22 3.58 4.41
N CYS A 226 9.04 3.79 5.00
CA CYS A 226 8.26 5.02 4.79
C CYS A 226 9.05 6.25 5.22
N LEU A 227 9.74 6.17 6.37
CA LEU A 227 10.59 7.24 6.86
C LEU A 227 11.77 7.54 5.94
N ASP A 228 12.44 6.50 5.40
CA ASP A 228 13.52 6.72 4.42
C ASP A 228 12.99 7.33 3.12
N ALA A 229 11.85 6.85 2.63
CA ALA A 229 11.24 7.38 1.42
C ALA A 229 10.89 8.87 1.58
N ILE A 230 10.30 9.25 2.71
CA ILE A 230 9.98 10.65 3.01
C ILE A 230 11.25 11.49 3.16
N ALA A 231 12.27 10.98 3.87
CA ALA A 231 13.56 11.65 4.01
C ALA A 231 14.28 11.84 2.66
N ALA A 232 14.12 10.89 1.73
CA ALA A 232 14.59 10.95 0.35
C ALA A 232 13.76 11.90 -0.54
N GLY A 233 12.67 12.49 -0.02
CA GLY A 233 11.84 13.46 -0.72
C GLY A 233 10.64 12.87 -1.47
N PHE A 234 10.31 11.59 -1.28
CA PHE A 234 9.12 10.98 -1.84
C PHE A 234 7.88 11.24 -0.99
N GLU A 235 6.73 11.36 -1.65
CA GLU A 235 5.42 11.36 -0.98
C GLU A 235 4.77 9.97 -1.10
N ILE A 236 4.18 9.50 -0.01
CA ILE A 236 3.40 8.27 0.03
C ILE A 236 1.93 8.63 -0.12
N TRP A 237 1.28 8.17 -1.18
CA TRP A 237 -0.10 8.51 -1.48
C TRP A 237 -1.04 7.33 -1.20
N CYS A 238 -2.17 7.59 -0.52
CA CYS A 238 -3.26 6.65 -0.33
C CYS A 238 -4.54 7.18 -0.99
N ASP A 239 -5.26 6.34 -1.75
CA ASP A 239 -6.63 6.66 -2.15
C ASP A 239 -7.66 5.94 -1.24
N PRO A 240 -8.52 6.68 -0.52
CA PRO A 240 -9.44 6.12 0.45
C PRO A 240 -10.51 5.21 -0.17
N ARG A 241 -10.66 5.22 -1.50
CA ARG A 241 -11.60 4.37 -2.24
C ARG A 241 -11.00 3.00 -2.58
N ILE A 242 -9.67 2.84 -2.48
CA ILE A 242 -8.96 1.59 -2.76
C ILE A 242 -8.85 0.77 -1.47
N ARG A 243 -9.95 0.15 -1.06
CA ARG A 243 -9.96 -0.80 0.06
C ARG A 243 -9.75 -2.24 -0.41
N VAL A 244 -8.81 -2.95 0.22
CA VAL A 244 -8.65 -4.41 0.13
C VAL A 244 -9.01 -5.08 1.47
N GLY A 245 -9.26 -6.38 1.45
CA GLY A 245 -9.53 -7.18 2.65
C GLY A 245 -8.25 -7.69 3.30
N HIS A 246 -8.33 -8.00 4.59
CA HIS A 246 -7.26 -8.59 5.38
C HIS A 246 -7.80 -9.84 6.06
N GLU A 247 -7.39 -11.00 5.57
CA GLU A 247 -7.85 -12.31 6.03
C GLU A 247 -7.14 -12.67 7.34
N LYS A 248 -7.90 -13.05 8.37
CA LYS A 248 -7.35 -13.52 9.64
C LYS A 248 -7.89 -14.90 9.97
N THR A 249 -6.97 -15.81 10.27
CA THR A 249 -7.31 -17.18 10.65
C THR A 249 -7.68 -17.23 12.12
N ARG A 250 -8.77 -17.94 12.44
CA ARG A 250 -9.18 -18.21 13.81
C ARG A 250 -9.17 -19.72 14.05
N VAL A 251 -8.48 -20.14 15.12
CA VAL A 251 -8.54 -21.51 15.63
C VAL A 251 -9.76 -21.65 16.55
N ILE A 252 -10.53 -22.71 16.39
CA ILE A 252 -11.70 -23.05 17.21
C ILE A 252 -11.32 -24.16 18.19
#